data_AF-A0A354X9U4-F1
#
_entry.id   AF-A0A354X9U4-F1
#
_cell.length_a   1.000
_cell.length_b   1.000
_cell.length_c   1.000
_cell.angle_alpha   90.00
_cell.angle_beta   90.00
_cell.angle_gamma   90.00
#
_symmetry.space_group_name_H-M   'P 1'
#
loop_
_entity.id
_entity.type
_entity.pdbx_description
1 polymer ?
#
loop_
_entity_poly.entity_id
_entity_poly.type
_entity_poly.pdbx_seq_one_letter_code
_entity_poly.pdbx_strand_id
1 'polypeptide(L)'
;MMMQKMKSIYLTVLMVFVCLVSAFGQWHEPKRVTEKFFPEPDIEINTPAFQKRRGFTTYEEMNVFLNNHIARNPLLLQMEIVGKTQKGKDIPLVTIRKKSGNTDKLNVLFFARVHGDEPAGTESMLYFIDRIVNDPSLGYLLDKLNFFIMPMVNIDGGESFSRRTANNIDMNRDQSKLQTPEAKTLHEVVNKVRPHVSVDFHEFQPLRTDFLKIAPTKALTTPWDVMLLYSGNPNVPSALRNTVDNLFLVNIRKKLDEQHLTHHTYYSSSNHYGKLSIPIGGASPRSTSNAMALKNIISLLVETRGIHLGRTSLKRRTYGGYLAALAIAETAYRNRAEVLSAIEEAQNDRSDIAVRFRSEKVADYTLPFLDLIRNELVDVTIDASFNTRSTPTQTRPLPDAYYILPTEYDAIRILQNMGVEVTMLPTAVEIEAEVHTVLSAVESASEIGGIYPVSVRVETTKRKVTLPAGTFKVDTRQKHIRAATVLLEPESSNGFVNYRVIEVETG
;
A
#
# COMPACT_ATOMS: atom_id res chain seq x y z
N MET A 1 51.72 22.33 29.68
CA MET A 1 50.32 22.77 29.91
C MET A 1 49.60 23.27 28.65
N MET A 2 50.29 23.89 27.69
CA MET A 2 49.68 24.44 26.46
C MET A 2 49.29 23.37 25.41
N MET A 3 50.09 22.31 25.23
CA MET A 3 49.79 21.18 24.32
C MET A 3 48.57 20.35 24.73
N GLN A 4 48.25 20.27 26.02
CA GLN A 4 47.14 19.48 26.54
C GLN A 4 45.79 20.21 26.33
N LYS A 5 45.80 21.56 26.42
CA LYS A 5 44.66 22.40 26.05
C LYS A 5 44.37 22.36 24.55
N MET A 6 45.39 22.33 23.69
CA MET A 6 45.20 22.18 22.24
C MET A 6 44.59 20.82 21.85
N LYS A 7 45.04 19.71 22.45
CA LYS A 7 44.42 18.39 22.21
C LYS A 7 42.96 18.33 22.67
N SER A 8 42.62 18.98 23.78
CA SER A 8 41.24 19.06 24.27
C SER A 8 40.35 19.87 23.32
N ILE A 9 40.84 21.00 22.79
CA ILE A 9 40.09 21.84 21.84
C ILE A 9 39.87 21.09 20.51
N TYR A 10 40.88 20.38 20.00
CA TYR A 10 40.73 19.56 18.79
C TYR A 10 39.73 18.40 18.98
N LEU A 11 39.72 17.75 20.14
CA LEU A 11 38.78 16.67 20.43
C LEU A 11 37.34 17.19 20.57
N THR A 12 37.15 18.36 21.20
CA THR A 12 35.83 19.00 21.32
C THR A 12 35.33 19.52 19.97
N VAL A 13 36.19 20.11 19.13
CA VAL A 13 35.81 20.57 17.78
C VAL A 13 35.49 19.38 16.85
N LEU A 14 36.25 18.27 16.93
CA LEU A 14 35.96 17.06 16.17
C LEU A 14 34.65 16.40 16.63
N MET A 15 34.38 16.36 17.93
CA MET A 15 33.14 15.80 18.48
C MET A 15 31.92 16.68 18.16
N VAL A 16 32.08 18.01 18.16
CA VAL A 16 31.04 18.95 17.71
C VAL A 16 30.83 18.85 16.19
N PHE A 17 31.88 18.62 15.39
CA PHE A 17 31.76 18.41 13.95
C PHE A 17 31.06 17.07 13.62
N VAL A 18 31.36 16.00 14.37
CA VAL A 18 30.67 14.69 14.24
C VAL A 18 29.22 14.78 14.70
N CYS A 19 28.92 15.54 15.77
CA CYS A 19 27.55 15.82 16.22
C CYS A 19 26.77 16.73 15.25
N LEU A 20 27.43 17.68 14.58
CA LEU A 20 26.78 18.56 13.59
C LEU A 20 26.52 17.84 12.25
N VAL A 21 27.41 16.95 11.83
CA VAL A 21 27.20 16.11 10.63
C VAL A 21 26.10 15.06 10.88
N SER A 22 25.93 14.59 12.12
CA SER A 22 24.82 13.68 12.47
C SER A 22 23.49 14.40 12.71
N ALA A 23 23.49 15.69 13.05
CA ALA A 23 22.26 16.48 13.26
C ALA A 23 21.70 17.11 11.97
N PHE A 24 22.52 17.30 10.91
CA PHE A 24 22.08 17.96 9.66
C PHE A 24 22.57 17.30 8.36
N GLY A 25 23.36 16.24 8.43
CA GLY A 25 23.77 15.49 7.26
C GLY A 25 22.65 14.57 6.78
N GLN A 26 21.82 15.04 5.85
CA GLN A 26 21.09 14.12 4.97
C GLN A 26 22.12 13.17 4.37
N TRP A 27 22.07 11.89 4.73
CA TRP A 27 22.88 10.86 4.09
C TRP A 27 22.46 10.83 2.62
N HIS A 28 23.24 11.47 1.76
CA HIS A 28 23.03 11.43 0.33
C HIS A 28 23.74 10.20 -0.21
N GLU A 29 23.08 9.49 -1.12
CA GLU A 29 23.74 8.43 -1.87
C GLU A 29 24.95 9.01 -2.63
N PRO A 30 26.16 8.41 -2.51
CA PRO A 30 27.33 8.93 -3.18
C PRO A 30 27.16 8.93 -4.70
N LYS A 31 27.55 10.01 -5.39
CA LYS A 31 27.40 10.16 -6.84
C LYS A 31 27.96 8.97 -7.64
N ARG A 32 29.13 8.45 -7.25
CA ARG A 32 29.77 7.27 -7.87
C ARG A 32 28.93 5.98 -7.80
N VAL A 33 28.05 5.89 -6.80
CA VAL A 33 27.12 4.77 -6.62
C VAL A 33 25.96 4.94 -7.59
N THR A 34 25.34 6.13 -7.58
CA THR A 34 24.25 6.45 -8.50
C THR A 34 24.66 6.34 -9.96
N GLU A 35 25.83 6.87 -10.35
CA GLU A 35 26.33 6.78 -11.73
C GLU A 35 26.60 5.33 -12.17
N LYS A 36 27.02 4.46 -11.25
CA LYS A 36 27.36 3.06 -11.56
C LYS A 36 26.14 2.15 -11.57
N PHE A 37 25.27 2.26 -10.57
CA PHE A 37 24.18 1.31 -10.33
C PHE A 37 22.81 1.84 -10.75
N PHE A 38 22.64 3.16 -10.81
CA PHE A 38 21.37 3.81 -11.08
C PHE A 38 21.50 4.91 -12.14
N PRO A 39 22.09 4.63 -13.32
CA PRO A 39 22.29 5.65 -14.34
C PRO A 39 20.94 6.22 -14.81
N GLU A 40 20.89 7.53 -15.01
CA GLU A 40 19.67 8.20 -15.47
C GLU A 40 19.30 7.69 -16.88
N PRO A 41 18.03 7.36 -17.12
CA PRO A 41 17.59 6.90 -18.43
C PRO A 41 17.59 8.06 -19.44
N ASP A 42 17.91 7.74 -20.69
CA ASP A 42 17.87 8.69 -21.82
C ASP A 42 16.43 8.83 -22.33
N ILE A 43 15.61 9.48 -21.51
CA ILE A 43 14.22 9.81 -21.84
C ILE A 43 13.89 11.24 -21.38
N GLU A 44 12.90 11.82 -22.06
CA GLU A 44 12.31 13.10 -21.68
C GLU A 44 11.06 12.87 -20.82
N ILE A 45 10.98 13.54 -19.68
CA ILE A 45 9.80 13.52 -18.80
C ILE A 45 9.40 14.98 -18.55
N ASN A 46 8.20 15.34 -19.00
CA ASN A 46 7.72 16.72 -19.00
C ASN A 46 6.67 17.02 -17.92
N THR A 47 6.78 16.38 -16.75
CA THR A 47 5.94 16.68 -15.59
C THR A 47 6.48 17.89 -14.81
N PRO A 48 5.66 18.56 -13.97
CA PRO A 48 6.05 19.85 -13.37
C PRO A 48 7.35 19.80 -12.55
N ALA A 49 7.64 18.69 -11.85
CA ALA A 49 8.88 18.54 -11.10
C ALA A 49 10.16 18.58 -11.96
N PHE A 50 10.08 18.25 -13.26
CA PHE A 50 11.21 18.30 -14.18
C PHE A 50 11.34 19.64 -14.92
N GLN A 51 10.34 20.52 -14.81
CA GLN A 51 10.39 21.89 -15.35
C GLN A 51 11.06 22.90 -14.39
N LYS A 52 11.61 22.42 -13.27
CA LYS A 52 12.23 23.24 -12.23
C LYS A 52 13.46 22.60 -11.61
N ARG A 53 14.32 23.46 -11.03
CA ARG A 53 15.60 23.04 -10.44
C ARG A 53 15.48 22.41 -9.05
N ARG A 54 14.45 22.75 -8.27
CA ARG A 54 14.29 22.35 -6.85
C ARG A 54 12.83 22.01 -6.55
N GLY A 55 12.62 21.28 -5.45
CA GLY A 55 11.29 20.84 -5.01
C GLY A 55 10.72 19.73 -5.88
N PHE A 56 9.44 19.42 -5.68
CA PHE A 56 8.66 18.44 -6.43
C PHE A 56 7.35 19.09 -6.87
N THR A 57 6.55 18.41 -7.69
CA THR A 57 5.26 18.96 -8.13
C THR A 57 4.38 19.30 -6.92
N THR A 58 3.94 20.55 -6.85
CA THR A 58 2.98 21.02 -5.83
C THR A 58 1.56 20.69 -6.26
N TYR A 59 0.62 20.79 -5.32
CA TYR A 59 -0.81 20.65 -5.60
C TYR A 59 -1.28 21.58 -6.72
N GLU A 60 -0.84 22.84 -6.71
CA GLU A 60 -1.23 23.83 -7.71
C GLU A 60 -0.66 23.50 -9.09
N GLU A 61 0.63 23.15 -9.16
CA GLU A 61 1.28 22.75 -10.42
C GLU A 61 0.67 21.48 -11.00
N MET A 62 0.34 20.50 -10.16
CA MET A 62 -0.39 19.29 -10.56
C MET A 62 -1.72 19.66 -11.21
N ASN A 63 -2.53 20.50 -10.57
CA ASN A 63 -3.83 20.91 -11.12
C ASN A 63 -3.70 21.69 -12.43
N VAL A 64 -2.72 22.59 -12.54
CA VAL A 64 -2.43 23.30 -13.81
C VAL A 64 -2.07 22.31 -14.91
N PHE A 65 -1.18 21.35 -14.61
CA PHE A 65 -0.79 20.31 -15.55
C PHE A 65 -2.00 19.48 -16.02
N LEU A 66 -2.84 19.01 -15.09
CA LEU A 66 -4.02 18.20 -15.40
C LEU A 66 -5.04 18.99 -16.24
N ASN A 67 -5.36 20.23 -15.84
CA ASN A 67 -6.30 21.08 -16.56
C ASN A 67 -5.83 21.36 -18.00
N ASN A 68 -4.53 21.57 -18.21
CA ASN A 68 -3.97 21.75 -19.55
C ASN A 68 -4.13 20.51 -20.44
N HIS A 69 -3.92 19.30 -19.88
CA HIS A 69 -4.12 18.05 -20.62
C HIS A 69 -5.59 17.82 -20.96
N ILE A 70 -6.48 18.08 -20.01
CA ILE A 70 -7.93 17.95 -20.19
C ILE A 70 -8.43 18.92 -21.25
N ALA A 71 -8.00 20.19 -21.22
CA ALA A 71 -8.39 21.20 -22.20
C ALA A 71 -7.98 20.83 -23.64
N ARG A 72 -6.84 20.16 -23.80
CA ARG A 72 -6.36 19.67 -25.11
C ARG A 72 -7.04 18.37 -25.55
N ASN A 73 -7.55 17.57 -24.60
CA ASN A 73 -8.10 16.24 -24.86
C ASN A 73 -9.48 16.00 -24.18
N PRO A 74 -10.48 16.89 -24.33
CA PRO A 74 -11.71 16.87 -23.53
C PRO A 74 -12.65 15.69 -23.86
N LEU A 75 -12.41 14.99 -24.97
CA LEU A 75 -13.15 13.78 -25.33
C LEU A 75 -12.63 12.52 -24.62
N LEU A 76 -11.36 12.52 -24.22
CA LEU A 76 -10.68 11.38 -23.60
C LEU A 76 -10.47 11.54 -22.10
N LEU A 77 -10.16 12.77 -21.65
CA LEU A 77 -9.84 13.09 -20.27
C LEU A 77 -10.99 13.83 -19.58
N GLN A 78 -11.26 13.44 -18.34
CA GLN A 78 -12.14 14.14 -17.42
C GLN A 78 -11.49 14.16 -16.04
N MET A 79 -11.71 15.23 -15.28
CA MET A 79 -11.35 15.30 -13.87
C MET A 79 -12.60 15.56 -13.03
N GLU A 80 -12.69 14.87 -11.89
CA GLU A 80 -13.71 15.06 -10.88
C GLU A 80 -13.04 15.29 -9.53
N ILE A 81 -13.62 16.15 -8.70
CA ILE A 81 -13.23 16.25 -7.28
C ILE A 81 -14.02 15.21 -6.50
N VAL A 82 -13.32 14.25 -5.90
CA VAL A 82 -13.94 13.08 -5.24
C VAL A 82 -13.92 13.15 -3.73
N GLY A 83 -13.22 14.13 -3.16
CA GLY A 83 -13.15 14.33 -1.72
C GLY A 83 -12.28 15.53 -1.38
N LYS A 84 -12.06 15.75 -0.09
CA LYS A 84 -11.18 16.79 0.44
C LYS A 84 -10.24 16.23 1.49
N THR A 85 -9.02 16.76 1.55
CA THR A 85 -8.09 16.49 2.64
C THR A 85 -8.53 17.18 3.93
N GLN A 86 -7.87 16.86 5.04
CA GLN A 86 -8.12 17.48 6.35
C GLN A 86 -7.90 19.00 6.35
N LYS A 87 -7.00 19.54 5.52
CA LYS A 87 -6.84 20.99 5.31
C LYS A 87 -7.68 21.55 4.16
N GLY A 88 -8.64 20.78 3.64
CA GLY A 88 -9.64 21.24 2.68
C GLY A 88 -9.19 21.27 1.22
N LYS A 89 -8.05 20.65 0.87
CA LYS A 89 -7.59 20.54 -0.53
C LYS A 89 -8.45 19.53 -1.28
N ASP A 90 -8.90 19.88 -2.48
CA ASP A 90 -9.69 18.98 -3.32
C ASP A 90 -8.83 17.82 -3.83
N ILE A 91 -9.31 16.59 -3.65
CA ILE A 91 -8.66 15.36 -4.12
C ILE A 91 -9.18 15.07 -5.54
N PRO A 92 -8.35 15.19 -6.59
CA PRO A 92 -8.79 14.97 -7.97
C PRO A 92 -8.73 13.48 -8.36
N LEU A 93 -9.73 13.04 -9.12
CA LEU A 93 -9.74 11.79 -9.86
C LEU A 93 -9.75 12.10 -11.36
N VAL A 94 -8.70 11.68 -12.06
CA VAL A 94 -8.58 11.79 -13.51
C VAL A 94 -9.08 10.50 -14.15
N THR A 95 -10.07 10.60 -15.04
CA THR A 95 -10.57 9.49 -15.84
C THR A 95 -10.05 9.60 -17.26
N ILE A 96 -9.45 8.53 -17.78
CA ILE A 96 -9.04 8.39 -19.18
C ILE A 96 -9.84 7.26 -19.81
N ARG A 97 -10.71 7.58 -20.76
CA ARG A 97 -11.52 6.59 -21.47
C ARG A 97 -11.96 7.07 -22.85
N LYS A 98 -12.09 6.14 -23.80
CA LYS A 98 -12.88 6.37 -25.02
C LYS A 98 -14.37 6.31 -24.67
N LYS A 99 -15.10 7.41 -24.87
CA LYS A 99 -16.56 7.50 -24.62
C LYS A 99 -17.39 6.68 -25.62
N SER A 100 -16.89 6.51 -26.83
CA SER A 100 -17.47 5.65 -27.86
C SER A 100 -16.77 4.29 -27.90
N GLY A 101 -17.51 3.25 -28.31
CA GLY A 101 -16.98 1.89 -28.47
C GLY A 101 -17.51 0.91 -27.41
N ASN A 102 -16.78 -0.19 -27.23
CA ASN A 102 -17.18 -1.28 -26.34
C ASN A 102 -17.35 -0.80 -24.89
N THR A 103 -18.47 -1.11 -24.25
CA THR A 103 -18.71 -0.82 -22.83
C THR A 103 -18.09 -1.87 -21.90
N ASP A 104 -17.71 -3.02 -22.44
CA ASP A 104 -17.14 -4.16 -21.73
C ASP A 104 -15.62 -3.99 -21.53
N LYS A 105 -15.22 -3.05 -20.67
CA LYS A 105 -13.82 -2.68 -20.40
C LYS A 105 -13.40 -2.97 -18.96
N LEU A 106 -12.11 -3.23 -18.75
CA LEU A 106 -11.56 -3.29 -17.40
C LEU A 106 -11.28 -1.88 -16.87
N ASN A 107 -11.81 -1.59 -15.69
CA ASN A 107 -11.43 -0.43 -14.91
C ASN A 107 -10.09 -0.69 -14.18
N VAL A 108 -9.11 0.20 -14.39
CA VAL A 108 -7.80 0.20 -13.75
C VAL A 108 -7.66 1.47 -12.92
N LEU A 109 -7.48 1.31 -11.61
CA LEU A 109 -7.25 2.41 -10.67
C LEU A 109 -5.78 2.50 -10.32
N PHE A 110 -5.17 3.66 -10.60
CA PHE A 110 -3.84 3.99 -10.12
C PHE A 110 -3.91 5.16 -9.15
N PHE A 111 -3.16 5.09 -8.08
CA PHE A 111 -3.08 6.19 -7.12
C PHE A 111 -1.69 6.29 -6.53
N ALA A 112 -1.31 7.50 -6.16
CA ALA A 112 0.00 7.80 -5.63
C ALA A 112 -0.09 8.75 -4.44
N ARG A 113 1.02 8.85 -3.69
CA ARG A 113 1.13 9.67 -2.48
C ARG A 113 0.05 9.34 -1.45
N VAL A 114 -0.14 8.06 -1.17
CA VAL A 114 -0.72 7.66 0.14
C VAL A 114 0.18 8.17 1.26
N HIS A 115 1.49 8.09 1.05
CA HIS A 115 2.48 8.84 1.82
C HIS A 115 2.88 10.13 1.11
N GLY A 116 2.81 11.25 1.83
CA GLY A 116 3.05 12.57 1.27
C GLY A 116 4.51 12.93 1.02
N ASP A 117 5.48 12.10 1.40
CA ASP A 117 6.93 12.32 1.19
C ASP A 117 7.51 11.49 0.03
N GLU A 118 6.66 10.85 -0.77
CA GLU A 118 7.05 9.91 -1.86
C GLU A 118 6.72 10.47 -3.27
N PRO A 119 7.41 11.53 -3.74
CA PRO A 119 7.09 12.27 -4.97
C PRO A 119 7.11 11.48 -6.28
N ALA A 120 7.94 10.45 -6.44
CA ALA A 120 8.09 9.80 -7.73
C ALA A 120 6.80 9.13 -8.22
N GLY A 121 5.92 8.70 -7.31
CA GLY A 121 4.61 8.15 -7.66
C GLY A 121 3.72 9.16 -8.38
N THR A 122 3.65 10.41 -7.90
CA THR A 122 2.91 11.49 -8.58
C THR A 122 3.48 11.74 -9.96
N GLU A 123 4.79 11.88 -10.09
CA GLU A 123 5.42 12.12 -11.39
C GLU A 123 5.18 10.96 -12.37
N SER A 124 5.21 9.72 -11.87
CA SER A 124 4.94 8.54 -12.69
C SER A 124 3.52 8.56 -13.26
N MET A 125 2.55 8.97 -12.45
CA MET A 125 1.16 9.06 -12.86
C MET A 125 0.91 10.23 -13.81
N LEU A 126 1.51 11.39 -13.57
CA LEU A 126 1.43 12.52 -14.49
C LEU A 126 2.08 12.21 -15.84
N TYR A 127 3.21 11.50 -15.83
CA TYR A 127 3.86 11.05 -17.05
C TYR A 127 3.04 9.98 -17.76
N PHE A 128 2.43 9.03 -17.04
CA PHE A 128 1.51 8.06 -17.63
C PHE A 128 0.31 8.74 -18.32
N ILE A 129 -0.29 9.75 -17.69
CA ILE A 129 -1.38 10.55 -18.28
C ILE A 129 -0.92 11.22 -19.58
N ASP A 130 0.24 11.88 -19.58
CA ASP A 130 0.81 12.51 -20.78
C ASP A 130 1.01 11.48 -21.90
N ARG A 131 1.67 10.35 -21.59
CA ARG A 131 1.98 9.30 -22.56
C ARG A 131 0.74 8.66 -23.17
N ILE A 132 -0.24 8.25 -22.36
CA ILE A 132 -1.47 7.60 -22.88
C ILE A 132 -2.22 8.51 -23.87
N VAL A 133 -2.13 9.82 -23.67
CA VAL A 133 -2.91 10.80 -24.42
C VAL A 133 -2.15 11.32 -25.65
N ASN A 134 -0.83 11.48 -25.54
CA ASN A 134 0.00 12.10 -26.57
C ASN A 134 0.83 11.09 -27.39
N ASP A 135 0.95 9.82 -26.97
CA ASP A 135 1.62 8.76 -27.72
C ASP A 135 0.58 7.87 -28.45
N PRO A 136 0.45 7.98 -29.79
CA PRO A 136 -0.49 7.16 -30.56
C PRO A 136 -0.26 5.66 -30.42
N SER A 137 0.97 5.22 -30.11
CA SER A 137 1.29 3.80 -29.95
C SER A 137 0.65 3.17 -28.70
N LEU A 138 0.15 3.98 -27.76
CA LEU A 138 -0.50 3.52 -26.54
C LEU A 138 -2.04 3.60 -26.60
N GLY A 139 -2.59 4.26 -27.63
CA GLY A 139 -4.03 4.49 -27.75
C GLY A 139 -4.90 3.23 -27.85
N TYR A 140 -4.31 2.08 -28.17
CA TYR A 140 -4.98 0.77 -28.20
C TYR A 140 -5.39 0.30 -26.79
N LEU A 141 -4.66 0.70 -25.74
CA LEU A 141 -4.97 0.29 -24.37
C LEU A 141 -6.41 0.70 -23.98
N LEU A 142 -6.85 1.86 -24.46
CA LEU A 142 -8.17 2.42 -24.20
C LEU A 142 -9.32 1.66 -24.92
N ASP A 143 -9.01 0.69 -25.78
CA ASP A 143 -10.04 -0.15 -26.42
C ASP A 143 -10.62 -1.18 -25.45
N LYS A 144 -9.83 -1.61 -24.45
CA LYS A 144 -10.25 -2.58 -23.43
C LYS A 144 -10.13 -2.06 -22.00
N LEU A 145 -9.49 -0.91 -21.77
CA LEU A 145 -9.24 -0.37 -20.44
C LEU A 145 -9.86 1.02 -20.26
N ASN A 146 -10.33 1.28 -19.05
CA ASN A 146 -10.58 2.63 -18.54
C ASN A 146 -9.58 2.89 -17.41
N PHE A 147 -8.90 4.02 -17.45
CA PHE A 147 -8.00 4.42 -16.36
C PHE A 147 -8.66 5.44 -15.45
N PHE A 148 -8.46 5.25 -14.15
CA PHE A 148 -8.86 6.14 -13.08
C PHE A 148 -7.60 6.42 -12.28
N ILE A 149 -7.20 7.69 -12.18
CA ILE A 149 -5.89 8.06 -11.65
C ILE A 149 -6.06 9.14 -10.58
N MET A 150 -5.54 8.89 -9.39
CA MET A 150 -5.42 9.86 -8.30
C MET A 150 -3.93 10.19 -8.09
N PRO A 151 -3.38 11.23 -8.74
CA PRO A 151 -1.94 11.48 -8.72
C PRO A 151 -1.38 11.84 -7.32
N MET A 152 -2.25 12.31 -6.43
CA MET A 152 -1.92 12.62 -5.05
C MET A 152 -3.15 12.45 -4.15
N VAL A 153 -3.13 11.45 -3.26
CA VAL A 153 -4.23 11.21 -2.30
C VAL A 153 -4.04 12.01 -1.01
N ASN A 154 -2.87 11.89 -0.36
CA ASN A 154 -2.49 12.67 0.82
C ASN A 154 -1.83 13.99 0.39
N ILE A 155 -2.64 14.94 -0.08
CA ILE A 155 -2.16 16.24 -0.58
C ILE A 155 -1.52 17.08 0.54
N ASP A 156 -2.09 17.04 1.75
CA ASP A 156 -1.57 17.79 2.89
C ASP A 156 -0.17 17.31 3.29
N GLY A 157 0.04 15.99 3.29
CA GLY A 157 1.36 15.38 3.44
C GLY A 157 2.28 15.74 2.27
N GLY A 158 1.76 15.74 1.04
CA GLY A 158 2.47 16.15 -0.18
C GLY A 158 3.13 17.52 -0.07
N GLU A 159 2.34 18.53 0.29
CA GLU A 159 2.76 19.93 0.44
C GLU A 159 3.71 20.14 1.62
N SER A 160 3.58 19.34 2.68
CA SER A 160 4.44 19.41 3.86
C SER A 160 5.63 18.44 3.83
N PHE A 161 5.76 17.67 2.74
CA PHE A 161 6.73 16.59 2.58
C PHE A 161 6.75 15.62 3.79
N SER A 162 5.55 15.22 4.22
CA SER A 162 5.31 14.33 5.35
C SER A 162 4.69 13.03 4.88
N ARG A 163 5.23 11.90 5.36
CA ARG A 163 4.63 10.57 5.18
C ARG A 163 3.17 10.53 5.59
N ARG A 164 2.84 11.16 6.72
CA ARG A 164 1.55 11.03 7.38
C ARG A 164 0.59 12.13 6.92
N THR A 165 -0.69 11.88 7.12
CA THR A 165 -1.76 12.88 6.90
C THR A 165 -1.68 14.00 7.94
N ALA A 166 -2.49 15.05 7.79
CA ALA A 166 -2.40 16.26 8.62
C ALA A 166 -2.55 15.99 10.14
N ASN A 167 -3.32 14.99 10.53
CA ASN A 167 -3.46 14.52 11.92
C ASN A 167 -2.47 13.42 12.32
N ASN A 168 -1.34 13.28 11.60
CA ASN A 168 -0.26 12.35 11.92
C ASN A 168 -0.67 10.86 11.86
N ILE A 169 -1.69 10.52 11.07
CA ILE A 169 -2.05 9.12 10.78
C ILE A 169 -1.32 8.66 9.51
N ASP A 170 -0.68 7.49 9.58
CA ASP A 170 -0.16 6.78 8.40
C ASP A 170 -1.34 6.18 7.63
N MET A 171 -1.64 6.75 6.47
CA MET A 171 -2.79 6.36 5.65
C MET A 171 -2.67 4.93 5.11
N ASN A 172 -1.45 4.43 4.89
CA ASN A 172 -1.20 3.02 4.55
C ASN A 172 -1.24 2.09 5.78
N ARG A 173 -1.75 2.59 6.91
CA ARG A 173 -2.16 1.81 8.09
C ARG A 173 -3.61 2.06 8.50
N ASP A 174 -4.29 2.97 7.82
CA ASP A 174 -5.66 3.40 8.11
C ASP A 174 -6.72 2.68 7.25
N GLN A 175 -6.35 1.57 6.60
CA GLN A 175 -7.25 0.86 5.68
C GLN A 175 -8.27 -0.04 6.38
N SER A 176 -8.23 -0.15 7.71
CA SER A 176 -9.18 -0.94 8.51
C SER A 176 -10.14 -0.08 9.33
N LYS A 177 -9.68 1.06 9.87
CA LYS A 177 -10.51 1.98 10.66
C LYS A 177 -11.07 3.15 9.85
N LEU A 178 -10.43 3.48 8.71
CA LEU A 178 -10.82 4.59 7.84
C LEU A 178 -11.04 5.89 8.64
N GLN A 179 -10.08 6.27 9.47
CA GLN A 179 -10.17 7.44 10.36
C GLN A 179 -10.00 8.75 9.59
N THR A 180 -9.18 8.74 8.54
CA THR A 180 -8.85 9.92 7.74
C THR A 180 -9.86 10.12 6.59
N PRO A 181 -10.23 11.38 6.25
CA PRO A 181 -11.07 11.63 5.08
C PRO A 181 -10.39 11.18 3.78
N GLU A 182 -9.06 11.20 3.71
CA GLU A 182 -8.29 10.70 2.56
C GLU A 182 -8.48 9.19 2.36
N ALA A 183 -8.39 8.38 3.43
CA ALA A 183 -8.64 6.93 3.35
C ALA A 183 -10.11 6.63 2.99
N LYS A 184 -11.08 7.36 3.56
CA LYS A 184 -12.49 7.22 3.20
C LYS A 184 -12.74 7.52 1.72
N THR A 185 -12.19 8.64 1.24
CA THR A 185 -12.28 9.05 -0.17
C THR A 185 -11.74 7.96 -1.10
N LEU A 186 -10.59 7.37 -0.76
CA LEU A 186 -10.02 6.27 -1.55
C LEU A 186 -10.99 5.07 -1.64
N HIS A 187 -11.61 4.66 -0.53
CA HIS A 187 -12.58 3.56 -0.55
C HIS A 187 -13.87 3.91 -1.29
N GLU A 188 -14.36 5.14 -1.16
CA GLU A 188 -15.51 5.65 -1.93
C GLU A 188 -15.24 5.62 -3.44
N VAL A 189 -14.03 6.05 -3.87
CA VAL A 189 -13.59 5.92 -5.26
C VAL A 189 -13.56 4.47 -5.70
N VAL A 190 -13.01 3.56 -4.89
CA VAL A 190 -12.98 2.12 -5.20
C VAL A 190 -14.40 1.56 -5.34
N ASN A 191 -15.34 1.96 -4.47
CA ASN A 191 -16.73 1.52 -4.52
C ASN A 191 -17.47 2.04 -5.76
N LYS A 192 -17.19 3.28 -6.16
CA LYS A 192 -17.77 3.94 -7.34
C LYS A 192 -17.18 3.41 -8.64
N VAL A 193 -15.86 3.33 -8.73
CA VAL A 193 -15.11 2.89 -9.93
C VAL A 193 -15.21 1.39 -10.15
N ARG A 194 -15.29 0.60 -9.06
CA ARG A 194 -15.25 -0.87 -9.08
C ARG A 194 -14.07 -1.38 -9.93
N PRO A 195 -12.82 -1.03 -9.57
CA PRO A 195 -11.66 -1.43 -10.36
C PRO A 195 -11.50 -2.95 -10.38
N HIS A 196 -11.00 -3.46 -11.50
CA HIS A 196 -10.52 -4.84 -11.62
C HIS A 196 -9.06 -4.93 -11.20
N VAL A 197 -8.30 -3.87 -11.45
CA VAL A 197 -6.89 -3.73 -11.07
C VAL A 197 -6.72 -2.42 -10.30
N SER A 198 -6.04 -2.47 -9.16
CA SER A 198 -5.79 -1.31 -8.29
C SER A 198 -4.35 -1.27 -7.81
N VAL A 199 -3.61 -0.22 -8.15
CA VAL A 199 -2.16 -0.11 -7.89
C VAL A 199 -1.84 1.18 -7.17
N ASP A 200 -1.06 1.03 -6.11
CA ASP A 200 -0.58 2.13 -5.28
C ASP A 200 0.92 2.37 -5.53
N PHE A 201 1.29 3.61 -5.86
CA PHE A 201 2.66 3.99 -6.19
C PHE A 201 3.33 4.70 -5.00
N HIS A 202 4.34 4.02 -4.44
CA HIS A 202 5.11 4.40 -3.26
C HIS A 202 6.60 4.57 -3.57
N GLU A 203 7.34 5.00 -2.56
CA GLU A 203 8.79 4.92 -2.53
C GLU A 203 9.29 4.22 -1.26
N PHE A 204 10.32 3.37 -1.39
CA PHE A 204 10.98 2.77 -0.23
C PHE A 204 12.20 3.58 0.18
N GLN A 205 12.65 3.38 1.43
CA GLN A 205 13.87 3.97 1.96
C GLN A 205 15.09 3.09 1.67
N PRO A 206 16.00 3.48 0.76
CA PRO A 206 17.19 2.69 0.47
C PRO A 206 18.22 2.75 1.61
N LEU A 207 18.46 3.94 2.15
CA LEU A 207 19.49 4.20 3.15
C LEU A 207 18.92 4.01 4.56
N ARG A 208 19.34 2.94 5.22
CA ARG A 208 18.68 2.41 6.42
C ARG A 208 19.67 2.14 7.54
N THR A 209 19.47 2.78 8.68
CA THR A 209 20.37 2.65 9.84
C THR A 209 20.30 1.26 10.47
N ASP A 210 19.18 0.56 10.33
CA ASP A 210 19.02 -0.79 10.87
C ASP A 210 19.90 -1.83 10.17
N PHE A 211 20.37 -1.57 8.94
CA PHE A 211 21.31 -2.47 8.24
C PHE A 211 22.69 -2.54 8.91
N LEU A 212 23.05 -1.57 9.77
CA LEU A 212 24.24 -1.65 10.61
C LEU A 212 24.19 -2.82 11.60
N LYS A 213 23.00 -3.34 11.92
CA LYS A 213 22.85 -4.54 12.75
C LYS A 213 23.17 -5.83 12.00
N ILE A 214 23.11 -5.79 10.66
CA ILE A 214 23.42 -6.94 9.81
C ILE A 214 24.93 -6.99 9.56
N ALA A 215 25.52 -5.86 9.21
CA ALA A 215 26.95 -5.74 8.94
C ALA A 215 27.48 -4.42 9.53
N PRO A 216 27.91 -4.41 10.80
CA PRO A 216 28.36 -3.18 11.50
C PRO A 216 29.53 -2.46 10.83
N THR A 217 30.31 -3.18 10.01
CA THR A 217 31.50 -2.68 9.32
C THR A 217 31.24 -2.33 7.84
N LYS A 218 30.00 -2.47 7.36
CA LYS A 218 29.62 -2.16 5.98
C LYS A 218 28.55 -1.08 5.93
N ALA A 219 28.64 -0.18 4.95
CA ALA A 219 27.60 0.81 4.66
C ALA A 219 26.64 0.23 3.64
N LEU A 220 25.73 -0.65 4.09
CA LEU A 220 24.80 -1.35 3.20
C LEU A 220 23.61 -0.48 2.80
N THR A 221 23.17 -0.63 1.55
CA THR A 221 21.89 -0.15 1.03
C THR A 221 21.24 -1.22 0.17
N THR A 222 19.93 -1.13 -0.05
CA THR A 222 19.25 -2.03 -0.99
C THR A 222 19.74 -1.75 -2.43
N PRO A 223 19.87 -2.73 -3.34
CA PRO A 223 20.39 -2.51 -4.70
C PRO A 223 19.31 -2.34 -5.77
N TRP A 224 18.04 -2.22 -5.38
CA TRP A 224 16.89 -2.31 -6.27
C TRP A 224 16.41 -0.93 -6.76
N ASP A 225 15.92 -0.84 -7.99
CA ASP A 225 15.20 0.34 -8.51
C ASP A 225 13.72 0.32 -8.10
N VAL A 226 13.08 -0.85 -8.27
CA VAL A 226 11.65 -1.04 -8.03
C VAL A 226 11.42 -2.30 -7.20
N MET A 227 10.70 -2.14 -6.10
CA MET A 227 10.18 -3.24 -5.31
C MET A 227 8.67 -3.40 -5.54
N LEU A 228 8.20 -4.64 -5.52
CA LEU A 228 6.78 -4.97 -5.70
C LEU A 228 6.23 -5.62 -4.44
N LEU A 229 5.21 -5.02 -3.84
CA LEU A 229 4.49 -5.59 -2.69
C LEU A 229 3.10 -6.04 -3.11
N TYR A 230 2.73 -7.25 -2.73
CA TYR A 230 1.43 -7.86 -3.03
C TYR A 230 0.97 -8.70 -1.84
N SER A 231 -0.31 -9.10 -1.85
CA SER A 231 -0.93 -9.78 -0.72
C SER A 231 -0.48 -11.24 -0.60
N GLY A 232 0.12 -11.57 0.53
CA GLY A 232 0.23 -12.93 1.03
C GLY A 232 -0.82 -13.28 2.09
N ASN A 233 -1.84 -12.43 2.29
CA ASN A 233 -2.89 -12.71 3.25
C ASN A 233 -3.72 -13.93 2.81
N PRO A 234 -3.88 -14.96 3.66
CA PRO A 234 -4.60 -16.17 3.28
C PRO A 234 -6.11 -15.97 3.04
N ASN A 235 -6.70 -14.86 3.51
CA ASN A 235 -8.09 -14.51 3.21
C ASN A 235 -8.27 -13.83 1.86
N VAL A 236 -7.19 -13.51 1.13
CA VAL A 236 -7.29 -13.14 -0.28
C VAL A 236 -7.40 -14.44 -1.09
N PRO A 237 -8.45 -14.61 -1.91
CA PRO A 237 -8.64 -15.81 -2.72
C PRO A 237 -7.41 -16.17 -3.55
N SER A 238 -7.11 -17.46 -3.65
CA SER A 238 -5.92 -17.95 -4.36
C SER A 238 -5.90 -17.53 -5.82
N ALA A 239 -7.05 -17.45 -6.48
CA ALA A 239 -7.16 -16.96 -7.86
C ALA A 239 -6.47 -15.61 -8.04
N LEU A 240 -6.77 -14.63 -7.17
CA LEU A 240 -6.16 -13.29 -7.24
C LEU A 240 -4.67 -13.32 -6.93
N ARG A 241 -4.26 -14.09 -5.90
CA ARG A 241 -2.85 -14.20 -5.53
C ARG A 241 -2.03 -14.82 -6.66
N ASN A 242 -2.55 -15.88 -7.28
CA ASN A 242 -1.92 -16.58 -8.40
C ASN A 242 -1.86 -15.69 -9.64
N THR A 243 -2.93 -14.95 -9.97
CA THR A 243 -2.91 -14.01 -11.09
C THR A 243 -1.92 -12.87 -10.86
N VAL A 244 -1.79 -12.35 -9.64
CA VAL A 244 -0.74 -11.36 -9.36
C VAL A 244 0.66 -11.98 -9.55
N ASP A 245 0.94 -13.10 -8.90
CA ASP A 245 2.29 -13.69 -8.86
C ASP A 245 2.75 -14.23 -10.21
N ASN A 246 1.88 -14.99 -10.90
CA ASN A 246 2.23 -15.71 -12.12
C ASN A 246 2.03 -14.90 -13.40
N LEU A 247 1.22 -13.83 -13.37
CA LEU A 247 0.92 -13.03 -14.55
C LEU A 247 1.41 -11.59 -14.42
N PHE A 248 0.94 -10.83 -13.42
CA PHE A 248 1.28 -9.41 -13.34
C PHE A 248 2.75 -9.18 -12.97
N LEU A 249 3.26 -9.85 -11.93
CA LEU A 249 4.65 -9.66 -11.51
C LEU A 249 5.63 -10.11 -12.59
N VAL A 250 5.36 -11.21 -13.27
CA VAL A 250 6.20 -11.71 -14.38
C VAL A 250 6.34 -10.64 -15.47
N ASN A 251 5.24 -10.03 -15.91
CA ASN A 251 5.26 -9.05 -16.97
C ASN A 251 5.83 -7.69 -16.53
N ILE A 252 5.61 -7.26 -15.28
CA ILE A 252 6.24 -6.05 -14.72
C ILE A 252 7.75 -6.23 -14.69
N ARG A 253 8.24 -7.34 -14.13
CA ARG A 253 9.67 -7.63 -14.03
C ARG A 253 10.34 -7.67 -15.40
N LYS A 254 9.72 -8.37 -16.37
CA LYS A 254 10.18 -8.39 -17.75
C LYS A 254 10.33 -6.98 -18.34
N LYS A 255 9.33 -6.11 -18.15
CA LYS A 255 9.38 -4.72 -18.65
C LYS A 255 10.51 -3.90 -18.01
N LEU A 256 10.77 -4.13 -16.73
CA LEU A 256 11.87 -3.47 -16.01
C LEU A 256 13.24 -4.00 -16.47
N ASP A 257 13.36 -5.31 -16.69
CA ASP A 257 14.57 -5.96 -17.21
C ASP A 257 14.93 -5.44 -18.62
N GLU A 258 13.92 -5.27 -19.50
CA GLU A 258 14.07 -4.68 -20.83
C GLU A 258 14.65 -3.26 -20.81
N GLN A 259 14.60 -2.57 -19.67
CA GLN A 259 15.09 -1.21 -19.45
C GLN A 259 16.26 -1.16 -18.46
N HIS A 260 16.83 -2.32 -18.12
CA HIS A 260 17.94 -2.44 -17.17
C HIS A 260 17.65 -1.78 -15.82
N LEU A 261 16.41 -1.90 -15.34
CA LEU A 261 15.98 -1.49 -14.01
C LEU A 261 15.91 -2.70 -13.09
N THR A 262 16.66 -2.68 -11.99
CA THR A 262 16.71 -3.81 -11.05
C THR A 262 15.43 -3.88 -10.22
N HIS A 263 14.95 -5.08 -9.92
CA HIS A 263 13.70 -5.26 -9.20
C HIS A 263 13.73 -6.39 -8.19
N HIS A 264 12.82 -6.33 -7.23
CA HIS A 264 12.68 -7.38 -6.22
C HIS A 264 11.26 -7.40 -5.62
N THR A 265 10.90 -8.48 -4.93
CA THR A 265 9.73 -8.44 -4.02
C THR A 265 10.07 -7.52 -2.85
N TYR A 266 9.15 -6.63 -2.48
CA TYR A 266 9.39 -5.69 -1.39
C TYR A 266 9.78 -6.41 -0.10
N TYR A 267 10.71 -5.81 0.64
CA TYR A 267 11.03 -6.25 1.98
C TYR A 267 11.30 -5.08 2.91
N SER A 268 11.01 -5.29 4.20
CA SER A 268 11.33 -4.35 5.26
C SER A 268 12.39 -4.95 6.19
N SER A 269 12.63 -4.32 7.35
CA SER A 269 13.27 -5.03 8.45
C SER A 269 12.30 -5.20 9.59
N SER A 270 12.59 -6.18 10.43
CA SER A 270 11.98 -6.34 11.73
C SER A 270 13.08 -6.60 12.76
N ASN A 271 12.95 -6.06 13.96
CA ASN A 271 13.90 -6.28 15.04
C ASN A 271 13.18 -6.95 16.20
N HIS A 272 13.59 -8.17 16.55
CA HIS A 272 13.06 -8.91 17.67
C HIS A 272 14.21 -9.17 18.66
N TYR A 273 14.17 -8.49 19.81
CA TYR A 273 15.17 -8.62 20.89
C TYR A 273 16.62 -8.45 20.42
N GLY A 274 16.87 -7.51 19.50
CA GLY A 274 18.21 -7.21 18.98
C GLY A 274 18.60 -8.02 17.73
N LYS A 275 17.85 -9.09 17.41
CA LYS A 275 18.03 -9.85 16.17
C LYS A 275 17.21 -9.24 15.04
N LEU A 276 17.89 -8.80 13.98
CA LEU A 276 17.23 -8.32 12.77
C LEU A 276 16.77 -9.50 11.92
N SER A 277 15.58 -9.39 11.33
CA SER A 277 15.08 -10.25 10.27
C SER A 277 14.50 -9.43 9.13
N ILE A 278 14.34 -10.04 7.96
CA ILE A 278 13.83 -9.40 6.74
C ILE A 278 12.46 -10.00 6.38
N PRO A 279 11.34 -9.29 6.69
CA PRO A 279 10.04 -9.65 6.17
C PRO A 279 9.95 -9.34 4.67
N ILE A 280 9.63 -10.34 3.86
CA ILE A 280 9.47 -10.25 2.40
C ILE A 280 7.97 -10.32 2.08
N GLY A 281 7.47 -9.32 1.35
CA GLY A 281 6.07 -9.12 1.02
C GLY A 281 5.22 -8.59 2.18
N GLY A 282 3.90 -8.58 1.99
CA GLY A 282 2.95 -8.09 2.99
C GLY A 282 1.69 -8.94 3.08
N ALA A 283 1.19 -9.15 4.29
CA ALA A 283 -0.08 -9.87 4.54
C ALA A 283 -1.04 -9.07 5.44
N SER A 284 -0.67 -7.85 5.83
CA SER A 284 -1.49 -7.03 6.74
C SER A 284 -2.65 -6.38 5.99
N PRO A 285 -3.91 -6.62 6.38
CA PRO A 285 -5.10 -5.96 5.82
C PRO A 285 -5.07 -4.44 5.87
N ARG A 286 -4.22 -3.84 6.70
CA ARG A 286 -4.11 -2.38 6.86
C ARG A 286 -3.31 -1.69 5.77
N SER A 287 -2.58 -2.44 4.95
CA SER A 287 -1.91 -1.88 3.76
C SER A 287 -2.90 -1.80 2.61
N THR A 288 -2.77 -0.76 1.77
CA THR A 288 -3.65 -0.50 0.63
C THR A 288 -3.72 -1.69 -0.33
N SER A 289 -2.60 -2.32 -0.70
CA SER A 289 -2.64 -3.53 -1.56
C SER A 289 -3.47 -4.66 -0.97
N ASN A 290 -3.28 -4.97 0.31
CA ASN A 290 -3.99 -6.07 0.95
C ASN A 290 -5.47 -5.72 1.15
N ALA A 291 -5.78 -4.47 1.53
CA ALA A 291 -7.15 -3.98 1.67
C ALA A 291 -7.92 -4.07 0.35
N MET A 292 -7.31 -3.63 -0.76
CA MET A 292 -7.94 -3.73 -2.08
C MET A 292 -8.04 -5.18 -2.55
N ALA A 293 -7.02 -6.02 -2.30
CA ALA A 293 -7.07 -7.44 -2.62
C ALA A 293 -8.20 -8.18 -1.89
N LEU A 294 -8.43 -7.87 -0.61
CA LEU A 294 -9.55 -8.40 0.18
C LEU A 294 -10.93 -7.92 -0.32
N LYS A 295 -10.98 -6.86 -1.13
CA LYS A 295 -12.19 -6.40 -1.82
C LYS A 295 -12.40 -7.10 -3.17
N ASN A 296 -11.70 -8.20 -3.43
CA ASN A 296 -11.72 -8.96 -4.67
C ASN A 296 -11.23 -8.18 -5.90
N ILE A 297 -10.08 -7.50 -5.73
CA ILE A 297 -9.43 -6.67 -6.76
C ILE A 297 -8.00 -7.18 -6.95
N ILE A 298 -7.51 -7.25 -8.19
CA ILE A 298 -6.08 -7.50 -8.45
C ILE A 298 -5.30 -6.28 -7.95
N SER A 299 -4.44 -6.46 -6.93
CA SER A 299 -3.79 -5.33 -6.28
C SER A 299 -2.34 -5.57 -5.87
N LEU A 300 -1.54 -4.51 -6.02
CA LEU A 300 -0.13 -4.46 -5.64
C LEU A 300 0.30 -3.01 -5.34
N LEU A 301 1.47 -2.89 -4.71
CA LEU A 301 2.23 -1.66 -4.51
C LEU A 301 3.45 -1.69 -5.43
N VAL A 302 3.74 -0.55 -6.05
CA VAL A 302 5.00 -0.29 -6.75
C VAL A 302 5.80 0.66 -5.89
N GLU A 303 6.96 0.20 -5.40
CA GLU A 303 7.80 0.90 -4.44
C GLU A 303 9.11 1.29 -5.14
N THR A 304 9.28 2.55 -5.51
CA THR A 304 10.53 3.01 -6.17
C THR A 304 11.56 3.52 -5.15
N ARG A 305 12.85 3.53 -5.51
CA ARG A 305 13.96 3.84 -4.60
C ARG A 305 14.05 5.31 -4.16
N GLY A 306 13.25 5.81 -3.21
CA GLY A 306 13.09 7.27 -3.10
C GLY A 306 13.23 7.97 -1.76
N ILE A 307 12.81 7.35 -0.66
CA ILE A 307 12.71 8.06 0.62
C ILE A 307 14.10 8.56 1.05
N HIS A 308 14.17 9.83 1.43
CA HIS A 308 15.38 10.58 1.81
C HIS A 308 16.44 10.77 0.71
N LEU A 309 16.16 10.42 -0.57
CA LEU A 309 17.07 10.71 -1.67
C LEU A 309 16.89 12.10 -2.30
N GLY A 310 15.90 12.88 -1.86
CA GLY A 310 15.59 14.18 -2.44
C GLY A 310 15.32 14.03 -3.94
N ARG A 311 16.07 14.75 -4.78
CA ARG A 311 15.94 14.67 -6.25
C ARG A 311 16.92 13.69 -6.93
N THR A 312 17.78 13.02 -6.16
CA THR A 312 18.70 12.01 -6.72
C THR A 312 17.89 10.92 -7.42
N SER A 313 18.29 10.58 -8.64
CA SER A 313 17.63 9.57 -9.49
C SER A 313 16.13 9.81 -9.72
N LEU A 314 15.61 11.03 -9.58
CA LEU A 314 14.16 11.28 -9.69
C LEU A 314 13.61 10.89 -11.06
N LYS A 315 14.36 11.12 -12.15
CA LYS A 315 13.95 10.72 -13.50
C LYS A 315 13.92 9.19 -13.61
N ARG A 316 14.97 8.48 -13.18
CA ARG A 316 14.98 7.00 -13.10
C ARG A 316 13.84 6.42 -12.26
N ARG A 317 13.55 6.97 -11.08
CA ARG A 317 12.43 6.53 -10.20
C ARG A 317 11.08 6.72 -10.88
N THR A 318 10.85 7.90 -11.44
CA THR A 318 9.64 8.23 -12.20
C THR A 318 9.46 7.27 -13.39
N TYR A 319 10.56 6.95 -14.08
CA TYR A 319 10.51 6.03 -15.20
C TYR A 319 10.19 4.60 -14.76
N GLY A 320 10.78 4.13 -13.67
CA GLY A 320 10.47 2.82 -13.10
C GLY A 320 9.00 2.67 -12.71
N GLY A 321 8.42 3.69 -12.06
CA GLY A 321 6.99 3.73 -11.75
C GLY A 321 6.11 3.73 -13.00
N TYR A 322 6.46 4.55 -14.00
CA TYR A 322 5.76 4.57 -15.29
C TYR A 322 5.81 3.22 -16.02
N LEU A 323 6.98 2.57 -16.08
CA LEU A 323 7.14 1.27 -16.73
C LEU A 323 6.31 0.19 -16.03
N ALA A 324 6.25 0.20 -14.70
CA ALA A 324 5.38 -0.70 -13.95
C ALA A 324 3.90 -0.45 -14.29
N ALA A 325 3.46 0.81 -14.31
CA ALA A 325 2.10 1.17 -14.70
C ALA A 325 1.75 0.72 -16.13
N LEU A 326 2.68 0.93 -17.07
CA LEU A 326 2.54 0.49 -18.46
C LEU A 326 2.48 -1.04 -18.57
N ALA A 327 3.36 -1.76 -17.88
CA ALA A 327 3.35 -3.22 -17.88
C ALA A 327 2.03 -3.78 -17.33
N ILE A 328 1.49 -3.17 -16.27
CA ILE A 328 0.20 -3.54 -15.68
C ILE A 328 -0.93 -3.30 -16.68
N ALA A 329 -0.95 -2.14 -17.35
CA ALA A 329 -1.93 -1.82 -18.39
C ALA A 329 -1.85 -2.82 -19.55
N GLU A 330 -0.66 -3.06 -20.10
CA GLU A 330 -0.47 -4.01 -21.19
C GLU A 330 -0.89 -5.44 -20.79
N THR A 331 -0.58 -5.85 -19.57
CA THR A 331 -0.94 -7.17 -19.03
C THR A 331 -2.45 -7.31 -18.91
N ALA A 332 -3.14 -6.33 -18.33
CA ALA A 332 -4.60 -6.33 -18.22
C ALA A 332 -5.28 -6.31 -19.59
N TYR A 333 -4.75 -5.54 -20.55
CA TYR A 333 -5.27 -5.48 -21.92
C TYR A 333 -5.18 -6.83 -22.63
N ARG A 334 -4.02 -7.50 -22.55
CA ARG A 334 -3.76 -8.78 -23.24
C ARG A 334 -4.53 -9.94 -22.59
N ASN A 335 -4.68 -9.92 -21.26
CA ASN A 335 -5.21 -11.06 -20.48
C ASN A 335 -6.58 -10.75 -19.86
N ARG A 336 -7.41 -9.97 -20.55
CA ARG A 336 -8.70 -9.51 -20.04
C ARG A 336 -9.59 -10.63 -19.49
N ALA A 337 -9.71 -11.73 -20.24
CA ALA A 337 -10.56 -12.86 -19.84
C ALA A 337 -10.06 -13.53 -18.56
N GLU A 338 -8.74 -13.72 -18.43
CA GLU A 338 -8.13 -14.29 -17.22
C GLU A 338 -8.32 -13.38 -16.01
N VAL A 339 -8.18 -12.05 -16.18
CA VAL A 339 -8.43 -11.06 -15.12
C VAL A 339 -9.88 -11.15 -14.63
N LEU A 340 -10.86 -11.21 -15.53
CA LEU A 340 -12.27 -11.33 -15.16
C LEU A 340 -12.57 -12.66 -14.48
N SER A 341 -12.04 -13.76 -15.02
CA SER A 341 -12.21 -15.09 -14.45
C SER A 341 -11.68 -15.17 -13.03
N ALA A 342 -10.48 -14.61 -12.77
CA ALA A 342 -9.89 -14.61 -11.44
C ALA A 342 -10.72 -13.79 -10.43
N ILE A 343 -11.30 -12.67 -10.87
CA ILE A 343 -12.18 -11.84 -10.04
C ILE A 343 -13.52 -12.55 -9.76
N GLU A 344 -14.09 -13.21 -10.75
CA GLU A 344 -15.33 -13.99 -10.60
C GLU A 344 -15.12 -15.16 -9.64
N GLU A 345 -14.03 -15.93 -9.79
CA GLU A 345 -13.67 -17.00 -8.86
C GLU A 345 -13.50 -16.46 -7.43
N ALA A 346 -12.82 -15.32 -7.28
CA ALA A 346 -12.62 -14.68 -5.99
C ALA A 346 -13.92 -14.21 -5.33
N GLN A 347 -14.90 -13.73 -6.11
CA GLN A 347 -16.21 -13.34 -5.60
C GLN A 347 -17.06 -14.53 -5.15
N ASN A 348 -16.85 -15.68 -5.77
CA ASN A 348 -17.53 -16.93 -5.45
C ASN A 348 -16.78 -17.77 -4.39
N ASP A 349 -15.62 -17.31 -3.91
CA ASP A 349 -14.82 -18.05 -2.94
C ASP A 349 -15.53 -18.12 -1.57
N ARG A 350 -15.86 -19.34 -1.14
CA ARG A 350 -16.51 -19.66 0.14
C ARG A 350 -15.61 -20.41 1.11
N SER A 351 -14.29 -20.41 0.86
CA SER A 351 -13.29 -20.99 1.75
C SER A 351 -13.39 -20.47 3.20
N ASP A 352 -12.89 -21.27 4.15
CA ASP A 352 -12.79 -20.88 5.55
C ASP A 352 -12.02 -19.56 5.74
N ILE A 353 -12.39 -18.81 6.76
CA ILE A 353 -11.73 -17.59 7.17
C ILE A 353 -10.49 -17.96 7.97
N ALA A 354 -9.33 -17.46 7.55
CA ALA A 354 -8.10 -17.54 8.32
C ALA A 354 -8.09 -16.44 9.40
N VAL A 355 -8.54 -16.80 10.60
CA VAL A 355 -8.62 -15.93 11.77
C VAL A 355 -7.22 -15.54 12.28
N ARG A 356 -6.31 -16.51 12.33
CA ARG A 356 -4.89 -16.31 12.61
C ARG A 356 -4.04 -17.00 11.57
N PHE A 357 -2.89 -16.43 11.28
CA PHE A 357 -1.93 -17.01 10.33
C PHE A 357 -0.51 -16.59 10.69
N ARG A 358 0.46 -17.31 10.14
CA ARG A 358 1.89 -17.03 10.31
C ARG A 358 2.61 -17.11 8.97
N SER A 359 3.64 -16.29 8.81
CA SER A 359 4.54 -16.31 7.67
C SER A 359 5.54 -17.46 7.79
N GLU A 360 5.94 -18.05 6.65
CA GLU A 360 7.06 -18.98 6.59
C GLU A 360 8.35 -18.29 7.04
N LYS A 361 9.09 -18.92 7.96
CA LYS A 361 10.40 -18.45 8.42
C LYS A 361 11.51 -19.22 7.70
N VAL A 362 12.51 -18.50 7.21
CA VAL A 362 13.67 -19.07 6.52
C VAL A 362 14.92 -18.54 7.21
N ALA A 363 15.71 -19.44 7.78
CA ALA A 363 17.02 -19.10 8.32
C ALA A 363 18.04 -18.91 7.19
N ASP A 364 19.06 -18.09 7.45
CA ASP A 364 20.21 -17.94 6.55
C ASP A 364 19.82 -17.61 5.10
N TYR A 365 18.82 -16.75 4.90
CA TYR A 365 18.41 -16.30 3.58
C TYR A 365 19.42 -15.30 3.02
N THR A 366 19.97 -15.60 1.84
CA THR A 366 20.93 -14.74 1.16
C THR A 366 20.21 -13.70 0.32
N LEU A 367 20.50 -12.43 0.57
CA LEU A 367 19.96 -11.28 -0.16
C LEU A 367 21.09 -10.35 -0.59
N PRO A 368 21.10 -9.84 -1.82
CA PRO A 368 22.12 -8.91 -2.26
C PRO A 368 21.87 -7.51 -1.67
N PHE A 369 22.95 -6.87 -1.27
CA PHE A 369 23.04 -5.48 -0.85
C PHE A 369 24.10 -4.75 -1.67
N LEU A 370 24.09 -3.43 -1.60
CA LEU A 370 25.12 -2.57 -2.17
C LEU A 370 25.95 -1.97 -1.04
N ASP A 371 27.26 -2.20 -1.05
CA ASP A 371 28.20 -1.56 -0.12
C ASP A 371 28.59 -0.18 -0.68
N LEU A 372 28.10 0.88 -0.05
CA LEU A 372 28.31 2.27 -0.49
C LEU A 372 29.79 2.71 -0.42
N ILE A 373 30.60 2.09 0.44
CA ILE A 373 32.02 2.41 0.60
C ILE A 373 32.83 1.70 -0.48
N ARG A 374 32.55 0.42 -0.74
CA ARG A 374 33.25 -0.35 -1.76
C ARG A 374 32.72 -0.13 -3.18
N ASN A 375 31.52 0.42 -3.31
CA ASN A 375 30.82 0.62 -4.58
C ASN A 375 30.61 -0.70 -5.35
N GLU A 376 30.20 -1.75 -4.63
CA GLU A 376 30.03 -3.12 -5.16
C GLU A 376 28.82 -3.84 -4.52
N LEU A 377 28.28 -4.84 -5.23
CA LEU A 377 27.27 -5.73 -4.68
C LEU A 377 27.91 -6.72 -3.70
N VAL A 378 27.23 -6.96 -2.60
CA VAL A 378 27.64 -7.91 -1.57
C VAL A 378 26.44 -8.75 -1.15
N ASP A 379 26.63 -10.07 -1.11
CA ASP A 379 25.61 -10.96 -0.58
C ASP A 379 25.67 -10.98 0.95
N VAL A 380 24.49 -10.97 1.56
CA VAL A 380 24.34 -10.95 3.00
C VAL A 380 23.31 -12.00 3.42
N THR A 381 23.71 -12.84 4.36
CA THR A 381 22.88 -13.89 4.94
C THR A 381 22.16 -13.35 6.18
N ILE A 382 20.84 -13.47 6.20
CA ILE A 382 19.99 -12.98 7.29
C ILE A 382 18.71 -13.81 7.39
N ASP A 383 18.17 -13.97 8.60
CA ASP A 383 16.85 -14.59 8.78
C ASP A 383 15.77 -13.81 8.03
N ALA A 384 14.94 -14.50 7.27
CA ALA A 384 13.83 -13.92 6.55
C ALA A 384 12.49 -14.53 6.98
N SER A 385 11.43 -13.77 6.75
CA SER A 385 10.05 -14.27 6.86
C SER A 385 9.27 -13.92 5.61
N PHE A 386 8.71 -14.92 4.92
CA PHE A 386 8.00 -14.74 3.67
C PHE A 386 6.52 -14.52 3.96
N ASN A 387 6.10 -13.27 4.04
CA ASN A 387 4.70 -12.90 4.21
C ASN A 387 3.86 -13.30 2.99
N THR A 388 4.46 -13.40 1.81
CA THR A 388 3.85 -13.96 0.59
C THR A 388 3.47 -15.43 0.73
N ARG A 389 4.08 -16.15 1.69
CA ARG A 389 3.87 -17.56 2.00
C ARG A 389 3.34 -17.71 3.43
N SER A 390 2.12 -17.21 3.64
CA SER A 390 1.43 -17.30 4.93
C SER A 390 0.56 -18.55 5.03
N THR A 391 0.56 -19.19 6.20
CA THR A 391 -0.27 -20.37 6.49
C THR A 391 -1.26 -20.04 7.63
N PRO A 392 -2.57 -20.33 7.47
CA PRO A 392 -3.52 -20.26 8.56
C PRO A 392 -3.10 -21.13 9.74
N THR A 393 -3.21 -20.58 10.95
CA THR A 393 -2.98 -21.31 12.21
C THR A 393 -4.27 -21.51 12.99
N GLN A 394 -5.31 -20.77 12.64
CA GLN A 394 -6.67 -20.90 13.15
C GLN A 394 -7.61 -20.50 12.03
N THR A 395 -8.59 -21.34 11.73
CA THR A 395 -9.62 -21.08 10.73
C THR A 395 -11.01 -21.13 11.35
N ARG A 396 -11.98 -20.51 10.68
CA ARG A 396 -13.40 -20.56 11.02
C ARG A 396 -14.22 -20.67 9.72
N PRO A 397 -15.24 -21.53 9.65
CA PRO A 397 -16.13 -21.57 8.49
C PRO A 397 -16.73 -20.19 8.21
N LEU A 398 -16.90 -19.83 6.95
CA LEU A 398 -17.60 -18.59 6.56
C LEU A 398 -19.10 -18.74 6.91
N PRO A 399 -19.66 -17.95 7.85
CA PRO A 399 -21.08 -18.06 8.21
C PRO A 399 -21.97 -17.55 7.07
N ASP A 400 -23.29 -17.77 7.14
CA ASP A 400 -24.23 -17.17 6.19
C ASP A 400 -24.39 -15.66 6.39
N ALA A 401 -24.27 -15.18 7.64
CA ALA A 401 -24.32 -13.76 7.97
C ALA A 401 -23.63 -13.46 9.31
N TYR A 402 -23.19 -12.22 9.47
CA TYR A 402 -22.84 -11.64 10.77
C TYR A 402 -23.97 -10.72 11.25
N TYR A 403 -24.16 -10.64 12.55
CA TYR A 403 -25.11 -9.72 13.17
C TYR A 403 -24.37 -8.76 14.10
N ILE A 404 -24.59 -7.46 13.89
CA ILE A 404 -23.95 -6.38 14.62
C ILE A 404 -25.03 -5.57 15.33
N LEU A 405 -24.91 -5.45 16.65
CA LEU A 405 -25.90 -4.74 17.45
C LEU A 405 -25.97 -3.25 17.06
N PRO A 406 -27.14 -2.60 17.23
CA PRO A 406 -27.31 -1.19 16.86
C PRO A 406 -26.40 -0.22 17.62
N THR A 407 -25.84 -0.65 18.76
CA THR A 407 -24.89 0.11 19.57
C THR A 407 -23.50 0.23 18.92
N GLU A 408 -23.12 -0.72 18.04
CA GLU A 408 -21.79 -0.78 17.42
C GLU A 408 -21.71 0.05 16.13
N TYR A 409 -22.22 1.30 16.19
CA TYR A 409 -22.39 2.18 15.04
C TYR A 409 -21.10 2.39 14.23
N ASP A 410 -19.95 2.49 14.90
CA ASP A 410 -18.66 2.69 14.25
C ASP A 410 -18.26 1.52 13.34
N ALA A 411 -18.49 0.28 13.78
CA ALA A 411 -18.24 -0.90 12.96
C ALA A 411 -19.09 -0.88 11.69
N ILE A 412 -20.38 -0.55 11.81
CA ILE A 412 -21.31 -0.48 10.67
C ILE A 412 -20.88 0.60 9.68
N ARG A 413 -20.55 1.80 10.17
CA ARG A 413 -20.09 2.91 9.34
C ARG A 413 -18.81 2.56 8.58
N ILE A 414 -17.85 1.91 9.24
CA ILE A 414 -16.60 1.48 8.61
C ILE A 414 -16.89 0.46 7.49
N LEU A 415 -17.73 -0.55 7.76
CA LEU A 415 -18.12 -1.55 6.76
C LEU A 415 -18.79 -0.91 5.55
N GLN A 416 -19.74 0.01 5.77
CA GLN A 416 -20.41 0.75 4.68
C GLN A 416 -19.42 1.58 3.85
N ASN A 417 -18.47 2.28 4.49
CA ASN A 417 -17.42 3.02 3.78
C ASN A 417 -16.53 2.09 2.95
N MET A 418 -16.29 0.85 3.39
CA MET A 418 -15.60 -0.18 2.62
C MET A 418 -16.44 -0.74 1.45
N GLY A 419 -17.71 -0.36 1.34
CA GLY A 419 -18.64 -0.86 0.33
C GLY A 419 -19.32 -2.17 0.70
N VAL A 420 -19.24 -2.57 1.98
CA VAL A 420 -19.95 -3.75 2.48
C VAL A 420 -21.44 -3.41 2.63
N GLU A 421 -22.29 -4.23 2.04
CA GLU A 421 -23.73 -4.12 2.13
C GLU A 421 -24.20 -4.62 3.51
N VAL A 422 -25.01 -3.79 4.17
CA VAL A 422 -25.58 -4.06 5.50
C VAL A 422 -27.09 -3.81 5.45
N THR A 423 -27.87 -4.68 6.08
CA THR A 423 -29.33 -4.56 6.17
C THR A 423 -29.76 -4.46 7.62
N MET A 424 -30.70 -3.57 7.94
CA MET A 424 -31.18 -3.40 9.31
C MET A 424 -32.44 -4.24 9.54
N LEU A 425 -32.50 -4.94 10.68
CA LEU A 425 -33.68 -5.71 11.08
C LEU A 425 -34.76 -4.76 11.61
N PRO A 426 -35.97 -4.73 11.03
CA PRO A 426 -37.01 -3.76 11.41
C PRO A 426 -37.65 -4.09 12.77
N THR A 427 -37.59 -5.35 13.20
CA THR A 427 -38.18 -5.84 14.44
C THR A 427 -37.21 -6.76 15.15
N ALA A 428 -37.43 -7.00 16.44
CA ALA A 428 -36.67 -8.01 17.16
C ALA A 428 -36.94 -9.41 16.58
N VAL A 429 -35.93 -10.26 16.56
CA VAL A 429 -36.00 -11.62 16.02
C VAL A 429 -35.19 -12.57 16.89
N GLU A 430 -35.73 -13.76 17.14
CA GLU A 430 -34.98 -14.87 17.73
C GLU A 430 -34.36 -15.71 16.62
N ILE A 431 -33.04 -15.91 16.68
CA ILE A 431 -32.32 -16.77 15.75
C ILE A 431 -31.44 -17.77 16.52
N GLU A 432 -31.11 -18.89 15.89
CA GLU A 432 -29.99 -19.71 16.33
C GLU A 432 -28.70 -19.14 15.72
N ALA A 433 -27.72 -18.81 16.55
CA ALA A 433 -26.46 -18.22 16.11
C ALA A 433 -25.27 -18.82 16.86
N GLU A 434 -24.11 -18.75 16.23
CA GLU A 434 -22.83 -18.93 16.92
C GLU A 434 -22.52 -17.63 17.70
N VAL A 435 -22.26 -17.79 19.00
CA VAL A 435 -21.92 -16.68 19.89
C VAL A 435 -20.52 -16.90 20.43
N HIS A 436 -19.68 -15.87 20.27
CA HIS A 436 -18.32 -15.85 20.78
C HIS A 436 -18.28 -15.19 22.16
N THR A 437 -18.05 -15.99 23.20
CA THR A 437 -17.82 -15.50 24.57
C THR A 437 -16.33 -15.23 24.76
N VAL A 438 -15.96 -14.04 25.19
CA VAL A 438 -14.55 -13.68 25.44
C VAL A 438 -14.07 -14.33 26.73
N LEU A 439 -13.10 -15.24 26.60
CA LEU A 439 -12.46 -15.94 27.73
C LEU A 439 -11.32 -15.14 28.35
N SER A 440 -10.63 -14.34 27.53
CA SER A 440 -9.53 -13.49 27.98
C SER A 440 -9.32 -12.34 27.01
N ALA A 441 -8.99 -11.16 27.53
CA ALA A 441 -8.56 -9.99 26.76
C ALA A 441 -7.19 -9.51 27.25
N VAL A 442 -6.22 -9.41 26.35
CA VAL A 442 -4.84 -8.99 26.65
C VAL A 442 -4.50 -7.77 25.82
N GLU A 443 -4.28 -6.64 26.49
CA GLU A 443 -3.82 -5.42 25.85
C GLU A 443 -2.34 -5.53 25.44
N SER A 444 -2.02 -5.02 24.26
CA SER A 444 -0.66 -4.91 23.75
C SER A 444 0.14 -3.90 24.56
N ALA A 445 1.39 -4.23 24.90
CA ALA A 445 2.31 -3.28 25.52
C ALA A 445 2.78 -2.16 24.56
N SER A 446 2.59 -2.33 23.25
CA SER A 446 2.97 -1.37 22.22
C SER A 446 1.75 -0.73 21.58
N GLU A 447 1.83 0.59 21.41
CA GLU A 447 0.84 1.39 20.70
C GLU A 447 0.95 1.17 19.19
N ILE A 448 -0.18 0.97 18.51
CA ILE A 448 -0.28 0.86 17.06
C ILE A 448 -1.37 1.81 16.57
N GLY A 449 -0.97 2.90 15.92
CA GLY A 449 -1.92 3.83 15.29
C GLY A 449 -2.84 4.56 16.28
N GLY A 450 -2.30 5.05 17.40
CA GLY A 450 -3.08 5.82 18.37
C GLY A 450 -3.78 5.00 19.46
N ILE A 451 -3.65 3.67 19.43
CA ILE A 451 -4.34 2.77 20.35
C ILE A 451 -3.42 1.65 20.83
N TYR A 452 -3.77 1.02 21.95
CA TYR A 452 -3.18 -0.24 22.41
C TYR A 452 -4.10 -1.39 22.00
N PRO A 453 -3.72 -2.20 20.98
CA PRO A 453 -4.60 -3.25 20.48
C PRO A 453 -4.88 -4.33 21.52
N VAL A 454 -6.06 -4.96 21.45
CA VAL A 454 -6.48 -6.01 22.38
C VAL A 454 -6.52 -7.36 21.68
N SER A 455 -5.76 -8.33 22.17
CA SER A 455 -5.84 -9.72 21.71
C SER A 455 -6.80 -10.50 22.59
N VAL A 456 -7.82 -11.11 21.98
CA VAL A 456 -8.79 -11.93 22.72
C VAL A 456 -8.62 -13.42 22.43
N ARG A 457 -9.13 -14.25 23.35
CA ARG A 457 -9.47 -15.65 23.12
C ARG A 457 -10.95 -15.82 23.36
N VAL A 458 -11.63 -16.61 22.53
CA VAL A 458 -13.07 -16.81 22.64
C VAL A 458 -13.44 -18.28 22.72
N GLU A 459 -14.56 -18.56 23.37
CA GLU A 459 -15.29 -19.82 23.24
C GLU A 459 -16.48 -19.59 22.31
N THR A 460 -16.76 -20.55 21.42
CA THR A 460 -17.89 -20.45 20.48
C THR A 460 -18.96 -21.45 20.86
N THR A 461 -20.18 -20.97 21.07
CA THR A 461 -21.35 -21.82 21.38
C THR A 461 -22.50 -21.52 20.42
N LYS A 462 -23.27 -22.54 20.05
CA LYS A 462 -24.53 -22.35 19.32
C LYS A 462 -25.66 -22.18 20.32
N ARG A 463 -26.37 -21.06 20.26
CA ARG A 463 -27.52 -20.81 21.11
C ARG A 463 -28.53 -19.92 20.43
N LYS A 464 -29.78 -20.01 20.91
CA LYS A 464 -30.83 -19.07 20.55
C LYS A 464 -30.52 -17.72 21.18
N VAL A 465 -30.57 -16.67 20.36
CA VAL A 465 -30.36 -15.28 20.78
C VAL A 465 -31.49 -14.42 20.24
N THR A 466 -31.97 -13.49 21.07
CA THR A 466 -32.92 -12.46 20.64
C THR A 466 -32.13 -11.23 20.20
N LEU A 467 -32.14 -10.97 18.89
CA LEU A 467 -31.57 -9.76 18.30
C LEU A 467 -32.61 -8.65 18.39
N PRO A 468 -32.29 -7.48 18.98
CA PRO A 468 -33.22 -6.36 19.05
C PRO A 468 -33.48 -5.77 17.65
N ALA A 469 -34.61 -5.06 17.51
CA ALA A 469 -34.86 -4.21 16.35
C ALA A 469 -33.71 -3.20 16.17
N GLY A 470 -33.34 -2.94 14.92
CA GLY A 470 -32.18 -2.10 14.59
C GLY A 470 -30.85 -2.86 14.48
N THR A 471 -30.79 -4.14 14.82
CA THR A 471 -29.60 -4.97 14.57
C THR A 471 -29.27 -5.01 13.08
N PHE A 472 -27.99 -4.90 12.74
CA PHE A 472 -27.52 -4.94 11.36
C PHE A 472 -27.07 -6.35 10.98
N LYS A 473 -27.63 -6.87 9.89
CA LYS A 473 -27.23 -8.11 9.25
C LYS A 473 -26.26 -7.81 8.11
N VAL A 474 -25.09 -8.42 8.15
CA VAL A 474 -24.09 -8.45 7.07
C VAL A 474 -24.13 -9.82 6.42
N ASP A 475 -24.79 -9.93 5.27
CA ASP A 475 -24.87 -11.19 4.52
C ASP A 475 -23.50 -11.55 3.91
N THR A 476 -23.09 -12.82 3.95
CA THR A 476 -21.78 -13.20 3.40
C THR A 476 -21.80 -13.46 1.90
N ARG A 477 -22.98 -13.47 1.26
CA ARG A 477 -23.13 -13.57 -0.20
C ARG A 477 -23.02 -12.18 -0.86
N GLN A 478 -21.84 -11.57 -0.76
CA GLN A 478 -21.58 -10.25 -1.37
C GLN A 478 -20.12 -10.06 -1.78
N LYS A 479 -19.87 -9.10 -2.67
CA LYS A 479 -18.57 -8.88 -3.31
C LYS A 479 -17.42 -8.59 -2.34
N HIS A 480 -17.66 -7.85 -1.26
CA HIS A 480 -16.60 -7.35 -0.37
C HIS A 480 -16.50 -8.12 0.95
N ILE A 481 -17.06 -9.34 1.01
CA ILE A 481 -17.14 -10.10 2.25
C ILE A 481 -15.77 -10.42 2.86
N ARG A 482 -14.75 -10.74 2.05
CA ARG A 482 -13.40 -11.05 2.56
C ARG A 482 -12.74 -9.87 3.28
N ALA A 483 -13.05 -8.63 2.89
CA ALA A 483 -12.63 -7.44 3.62
C ALA A 483 -13.38 -7.28 4.96
N ALA A 484 -14.65 -7.67 5.04
CA ALA A 484 -15.44 -7.62 6.26
C ALA A 484 -15.03 -8.70 7.27
N THR A 485 -14.80 -9.94 6.84
CA THR A 485 -14.49 -11.06 7.76
C THR A 485 -13.21 -10.82 8.55
N VAL A 486 -12.16 -10.28 7.91
CA VAL A 486 -10.92 -9.96 8.63
C VAL A 486 -11.10 -8.89 9.73
N LEU A 487 -12.18 -8.10 9.66
CA LEU A 487 -12.56 -7.10 10.65
C LEU A 487 -13.51 -7.68 11.72
N LEU A 488 -14.45 -8.54 11.33
CA LEU A 488 -15.50 -9.05 12.21
C LEU A 488 -15.07 -10.21 13.09
N GLU A 489 -14.04 -10.96 12.70
CA GLU A 489 -13.54 -12.05 13.52
C GLU A 489 -12.82 -11.52 14.79
N PRO A 490 -13.26 -11.88 16.01
CA PRO A 490 -12.80 -11.24 17.25
C PRO A 490 -11.31 -11.47 17.51
N GLU A 491 -10.77 -12.62 17.12
CA GLU A 491 -9.36 -12.99 17.33
C GLU A 491 -8.44 -12.54 16.19
N SER A 492 -8.98 -11.84 15.18
CA SER A 492 -8.20 -11.31 14.05
C SER A 492 -7.26 -10.21 14.52
N SER A 493 -5.99 -10.29 14.11
CA SER A 493 -4.95 -9.30 14.42
C SER A 493 -5.19 -7.90 13.83
N ASN A 494 -6.21 -7.73 12.98
CA ASN A 494 -6.66 -6.43 12.48
C ASN A 494 -8.19 -6.29 12.59
N GLY A 495 -8.80 -7.09 13.49
CA GLY A 495 -10.23 -7.09 13.77
C GLY A 495 -10.70 -5.85 14.51
N PHE A 496 -12.01 -5.60 14.51
CA PHE A 496 -12.66 -4.53 15.24
C PHE A 496 -12.46 -4.63 16.75
N VAL A 497 -12.48 -5.85 17.30
CA VAL A 497 -12.11 -6.08 18.71
C VAL A 497 -10.65 -5.70 18.96
N ASN A 498 -9.75 -6.15 18.08
CA ASN A 498 -8.33 -5.86 18.23
C ASN A 498 -8.01 -4.36 18.18
N TYR A 499 -8.72 -3.62 17.33
CA TYR A 499 -8.53 -2.19 17.14
C TYR A 499 -9.49 -1.31 17.96
N ARG A 500 -10.19 -1.90 18.94
CA ARG A 500 -11.12 -1.19 19.83
C ARG A 500 -12.20 -0.38 19.09
N VAL A 501 -12.65 -0.92 17.95
CA VAL A 501 -13.85 -0.44 17.25
C VAL A 501 -15.10 -1.04 17.89
N ILE A 502 -14.99 -2.30 18.33
CA ILE A 502 -15.96 -2.96 19.20
C ILE A 502 -15.23 -3.26 20.50
N GLU A 503 -15.70 -2.66 21.60
CA GLU A 503 -15.15 -2.93 22.93
C GLU A 503 -15.74 -4.21 23.50
N VAL A 504 -14.93 -4.99 24.21
CA VAL A 504 -15.35 -6.28 24.78
C VAL A 504 -14.84 -6.45 26.19
N GLU A 505 -15.65 -7.13 27.01
CA GLU A 505 -15.29 -7.55 28.36
C GLU A 505 -15.20 -9.08 28.43
N THR A 506 -14.55 -9.59 29.47
CA THR A 506 -14.50 -11.05 29.71
C THR A 506 -15.81 -11.50 30.35
N GLY A 507 -16.43 -12.55 29.83
CA GLY A 507 -17.69 -13.11 30.36
C GLY A 507 -18.79 -13.25 29.32
#